data_AF-A0A1D3RNV4-F1
#
_entry.id   AF-A0A1D3RNV4-F1
#
_cell.length_a   1.000
_cell.length_b   1.000
_cell.length_c   1.000
_cell.angle_alpha   90.00
_cell.angle_beta   90.00
_cell.angle_gamma   90.00
#
_symmetry.space_group_name_H-M   'P 1'
#
loop_
_entity.id
_entity.type
_entity.pdbx_description
1 polymer ?
#
loop_
_entity_poly.entity_id
_entity_poly.type
_entity_poly.pdbx_seq_one_letter_code
_entity_poly.pdbx_strand_id
1 'polypeptide(L)' 'MLNKVTLIGNLGADPEVRYMPTAGAVTNIRLATTERWKDKQTGERKESVEWHRVVFLIAWQKLQVSI' A
#
# COMPACT_ATOMS: atom_id res chain seq x y z
N MET A 1 -7.26 7.06 18.90
CA MET A 1 -6.15 6.12 18.67
C MET A 1 -5.53 6.44 17.32
N LEU A 2 -4.20 6.37 17.17
CA LEU A 2 -3.49 6.66 15.92
C LEU A 2 -2.98 5.35 15.31
N ASN A 3 -3.37 5.06 14.07
CA ASN A 3 -2.75 4.03 13.26
C ASN A 3 -2.07 4.73 12.07
N LYS A 4 -0.73 4.70 12.05
CA LYS A 4 0.08 5.37 11.03
C LYS A 4 1.14 4.41 10.51
N VAL A 5 1.21 4.28 9.19
CA VAL A 5 2.24 3.51 8.47
C VAL A 5 2.92 4.46 7.48
N THR A 6 4.24 4.35 7.32
CA THR A 6 5.02 5.08 6.31
C THR A 6 5.84 4.08 5.53
N LEU A 7 5.61 3.98 4.22
CA LEU A 7 6.26 3.02 3.32
C LEU A 7 7.08 3.76 2.26
N ILE A 8 8.27 3.25 1.96
CA ILE A 8 9.12 3.72 0.87
C ILE A 8 9.57 2.48 0.10
N GLY A 9 9.29 2.44 -1.20
CA GLY A 9 9.53 1.27 -2.02
C GLY A 9 9.28 1.52 -3.50
N ASN A 10 9.34 0.45 -4.28
CA ASN A 10 9.15 0.48 -5.73
C ASN A 10 7.81 -0.13 -6.13
N LEU A 11 7.18 0.41 -7.18
CA LEU A 11 5.98 -0.19 -7.76
C LEU A 11 6.34 -1.46 -8.52
N GLY A 12 5.62 -2.56 -8.25
CA GLY A 12 5.80 -3.81 -8.99
C GLY A 12 5.03 -3.90 -10.30
N ALA A 13 4.09 -2.98 -10.51
CA ALA A 13 3.29 -2.85 -11.73
C ALA A 13 2.70 -1.44 -11.78
N ASP A 14 2.22 -1.03 -12.96
CA ASP A 14 1.46 0.21 -13.09
C ASP A 14 0.23 0.21 -12.17
N PRO A 15 -0.14 1.38 -11.61
CA PRO A 15 -1.34 1.50 -10.77
C PRO A 15 -2.60 1.03 -11.50
N GLU A 16 -3.42 0.24 -10.82
CA GLU A 16 -4.69 -0.23 -11.36
C GLU A 16 -5.85 0.62 -10.84
N VAL A 17 -6.45 1.42 -11.73
CA VAL A 17 -7.60 2.28 -11.42
C VAL A 17 -8.89 1.60 -11.87
N ARG A 18 -9.86 1.49 -10.94
CA ARG A 18 -11.21 0.98 -11.22
C ARG A 18 -12.23 2.04 -10.81
N TYR A 19 -13.18 2.34 -11.69
CA TYR A 19 -14.30 3.21 -11.39
C TYR A 19 -15.50 2.36 -10.96
N MET A 20 -15.99 2.58 -9.75
CA MET A 20 -17.17 1.90 -9.24
C MET A 20 -18.41 2.78 -9.46
N PRO A 21 -19.54 2.22 -9.93
CA PRO A 21 -20.75 2.99 -10.21
C PRO A 21 -21.27 3.80 -9.01
N THR A 22 -21.00 3.36 -7.78
CA THR A 22 -21.56 3.94 -6.55
C THR A 22 -20.52 4.52 -5.60
N ALA A 23 -19.26 4.09 -5.68
CA ALA A 23 -18.23 4.34 -4.65
C ALA A 23 -17.05 5.22 -5.10
N GLY A 24 -17.14 5.81 -6.30
CA GLY A 24 -16.07 6.63 -6.86
C GLY A 24 -14.94 5.79 -7.47
N ALA A 25 -13.73 6.35 -7.48
CA ALA A 25 -12.55 5.69 -8.04
C ALA A 25 -11.76 4.96 -6.96
N VAL A 26 -11.36 3.72 -7.25
CA VAL A 26 -10.47 2.90 -6.43
C VAL A 26 -9.18 2.68 -7.19
N THR A 27 -8.04 3.01 -6.57
CA THR A 27 -6.72 2.75 -7.15
C THR A 27 -5.96 1.74 -6.29
N ASN A 28 -5.50 0.65 -6.91
CA ASN A 28 -4.66 -0.34 -6.25
C ASN A 28 -3.22 -0.22 -6.74
N ILE A 29 -2.27 -0.23 -5.81
CA ILE A 29 -0.85 -0.35 -6.13
C ILE A 29 -0.23 -1.54 -5.40
N ARG A 30 0.80 -2.14 -6.02
CA ARG A 30 1.67 -3.15 -5.43
C ARG A 30 3.03 -2.53 -5.16
N LEU A 31 3.42 -2.42 -3.89
CA LEU A 31 4.66 -1.77 -3.46
C LEU A 31 5.62 -2.81 -2.88
N ALA A 32 6.81 -2.90 -3.46
CA ALA A 32 7.92 -3.70 -2.94
C ALA A 32 8.80 -2.86 -2.01
N THR A 33 9.01 -3.33 -0.79
CA THR A 33 9.97 -2.76 0.15
C THR A 33 11.09 -3.77 0.40
N THR A 34 12.33 -3.31 0.41
CA THR A 34 13.50 -4.17 0.60
C THR A 34 14.11 -3.92 1.96
N GLU A 35 14.24 -4.97 2.76
CA GLU A 35 15.03 -4.95 3.99
C GLU A 35 16.38 -5.63 3.75
N ARG A 36 17.46 -4.97 4.16
CA ARG A 36 18.82 -5.52 4.10
C ARG A 36 19.42 -5.56 5.50
N TRP A 37 19.89 -6.72 5.91
CA TRP A 37 20.53 -6.89 7.21
C TRP A 37 21.74 -7.83 7.11
N LYS A 38 22.60 -7.77 8.11
CA LYS A 38 23.73 -8.69 8.26
C LYS A 38 23.32 -9.83 9.18
N ASP A 39 23.44 -11.06 8.72
CA ASP A 39 23.21 -12.24 9.55
C ASP A 39 24.27 -12.31 10.66
N LYS A 40 23.84 -12.50 11.91
CA LYS A 40 24.75 -12.50 13.07
C LYS A 40 25.54 -13.80 13.20
N GLN A 41 25.07 -14.90 12.63
CA GLN A 41 25.72 -16.21 12.70
C GLN A 41 26.71 -16.41 11.54
N THR A 42 26.28 -16.06 10.31
CA THR A 42 27.12 -16.28 9.12
C THR A 42 27.94 -15.06 8.72
N GLY A 43 27.56 -13.85 9.17
CA GLY A 43 28.19 -12.61 8.78
C GLY A 43 27.85 -12.14 7.36
N GLU A 44 27.00 -12.88 6.65
CA GLU A 44 26.58 -12.57 5.28
C GLU A 44 25.51 -11.48 5.26
N ARG A 45 25.46 -10.73 4.16
CA ARG A 45 24.37 -9.78 3.91
C ARG A 45 23.18 -10.53 3.33
N LYS A 46 22.03 -10.42 3.99
CA LYS A 46 20.75 -10.94 3.52
C LYS A 46 19.86 -9.79 3.04
N GLU A 47 19.04 -10.10 2.05
CA GLU A 47 18.04 -9.20 1.49
C GLU A 47 16.69 -9.92 1.48
N SER A 48 15.64 -9.24 1.94
CA SER A 48 14.26 -9.72 1.86
C SER A 48 13.38 -8.64 1.22
N VAL A 49 12.45 -9.08 0.38
CA VAL A 49 11.48 -8.21 -0.28
C VAL A 49 10.10 -8.50 0.30
N GLU A 50 9.45 -7.46 0.79
CA GLU A 50 8.08 -7.51 1.26
C GLU A 50 7.13 -6.80 0.28
N TRP A 51 5.98 -7.42 0.01
CA TRP A 51 5.00 -6.93 -0.94
C TRP A 51 3.77 -6.38 -0.23
N HIS A 52 3.50 -5.10 -0.44
CA HIS A 52 2.38 -4.39 0.13
C HIS A 52 1.32 -4.12 -0.94
N ARG A 53 0.04 -4.36 -0.62
CA ARG A 53 -1.09 -3.90 -1.43
C ARG A 53 -1.69 -2.66 -0.78
N VAL A 54 -1.59 -1.51 -1.47
CA VAL A 54 -2.16 -0.24 -1.00
C VAL A 54 -3.38 0.10 -1.84
N VAL A 55 -4.47 0.47 -1.16
CA VAL A 55 -5.75 0.81 -1.78
C VAL A 55 -6.05 2.28 -1.49
N PHE A 56 -6.13 3.09 -2.54
CA PHE A 56 -6.60 4.47 -2.48
C PHE A 56 -8.09 4.51 -2.81
N LEU A 57 -8.87 5.11 -1.92
CA LEU A 57 -10.32 5.28 -2.08
C LEU A 57 -10.62 6.77 -2.24
N ILE A 58 -11.19 7.15 -3.37
CA ILE A 58 -11.77 8.48 -3.56
C ILE A 58 -13.27 8.35 -3.32
N ALA A 59 -13.68 8.47 -2.05
CA ALA A 59 -15.09 8.50 -1.68
C ALA A 59 -15.56 9.95 -1.56
N TRP A 60 -16.33 10.43 -2.56
CA TRP A 60 -17.20 11.60 -2.40
C TRP A 60 -18.65 11.13 -2.26
N GLN A 61 -18.95 10.37 -1.22
CA GLN A 61 -20.33 10.32 -0.74
C GLN A 61 -20.43 11.25 0.45
N LYS A 62 -21.11 12.37 0.24
CA LYS A 62 -21.67 13.18 1.31
C LYS A 62 -22.30 12.22 2.33
N LEU A 63 -21.97 12.40 3.60
CA LEU A 63 -22.85 12.04 4.70
C LEU A 63 -24.22 12.68 4.39
N GLN A 64 -25.14 11.96 3.76
CA GLN A 64 -26.56 12.25 3.95
C GLN A 64 -26.92 11.68 5.31
N VAL A 65 -26.72 12.50 6.35
CA VAL A 65 -27.51 12.35 7.57
C VAL A 65 -28.94 12.66 7.15
N SER A 66 -29.73 11.61 6.93
CA SER A 66 -31.18 11.73 6.86
C SER A 66 -31.66 11.78 8.30
N ILE A 67 -32.29 12.89 8.68
CA ILE A 67 -33.05 13.01 9.94
C ILE A 67 -34.36 12.25 9.76
#